data_AF-A0A380ZDN8-F1
#
_entry.id   AF-A0A380ZDN8-F1
#
_cell.length_a   1.000
_cell.length_b   1.000
_cell.length_c   1.000
_cell.angle_alpha   90.00
_cell.angle_beta   90.00
_cell.angle_gamma   90.00
#
_symmetry.space_group_name_H-M   'P 1'
#
loop_
_entity.id
_entity.type
_entity.pdbx_description
1 polymer ?
#
loop_
_entity_poly.entity_id
_entity_poly.type
_entity_poly.pdbx_seq_one_letter_code
_entity_poly.pdbx_strand_id
1 'polypeptide(L)'
;MCDLLLEKIITLVNNVRMGILTKILRRCLWLCLVLVLSVWNTCAFSQKMGEWNYHQQQPTNFILKSQDREKENLVSRTQLILRARLTNSNEDIVKGLIWRVYAPILGVDNKLPLIATYEGGSAHFDLEPGGYIVHVSFGHASAMHHINLESGQRLVKNFNLDAGGIILNGTLLNGMVNEKELRFTIYEDERENDDTGVILSNVKPQSIVRLKTGHYHIASHYGSINAIVRSNIQVDSGKITEVTLEHQAAQIVLKLVRQEGGEALADTSWSITNDSGDIIYETVGAYVSLILAEGEYIAIAKNKDQIYQKVFSVISGHDEDISVVANARNMLQIDEGMN
;
A
#
# COMPACT_ATOMS: atom_id res chain seq x y z
N MET A 1 10.45 46.40 -16.69
CA MET A 1 11.09 45.48 -17.68
C MET A 1 12.52 45.06 -17.28
N CYS A 2 13.07 45.47 -16.12
CA CYS A 2 14.39 45.01 -15.68
C CYS A 2 14.35 43.83 -14.69
N ASP A 3 13.32 43.72 -13.84
CA ASP A 3 13.30 42.70 -12.77
C ASP A 3 13.17 41.26 -13.29
N LEU A 4 12.44 41.05 -14.39
CA LEU A 4 12.22 39.73 -14.99
C LEU A 4 13.49 39.08 -15.58
N LEU A 5 14.57 39.85 -15.75
CA LEU A 5 15.87 39.34 -16.20
C LEU A 5 16.78 38.93 -15.02
N LEU A 6 16.61 39.54 -13.84
CA LEU A 6 17.45 39.23 -12.67
C LEU A 6 17.10 37.86 -12.09
N GLU A 7 15.82 37.55 -11.90
CA GLU A 7 15.36 36.25 -11.38
C GLU A 7 15.75 35.06 -12.28
N LYS A 8 15.68 35.23 -13.61
CA LYS A 8 16.09 34.19 -14.56
C LYS A 8 17.58 33.91 -14.52
N ILE A 9 18.42 34.89 -14.21
CA ILE A 9 19.87 34.67 -14.07
C ILE A 9 20.18 33.96 -12.75
N ILE A 10 19.52 34.34 -11.65
CA ILE A 10 19.73 33.73 -10.32
C ILE A 10 19.31 32.25 -10.31
N THR A 11 18.19 31.90 -10.95
CA THR A 11 17.77 30.50 -11.10
C THR A 11 18.70 29.69 -12.02
N LEU A 12 19.23 30.27 -13.09
CA LEU A 12 20.16 29.58 -13.98
C LEU A 12 21.50 29.26 -13.28
N VAL A 13 22.06 30.21 -12.52
CA VAL A 13 23.32 30.04 -11.79
C VAL A 13 23.23 28.93 -10.74
N ASN A 14 22.11 28.84 -10.01
CA ASN A 14 21.93 27.80 -9.00
C ASN A 14 21.80 26.39 -9.61
N ASN A 15 21.13 26.25 -10.75
CA ASN A 15 20.96 24.96 -11.42
C ASN A 15 22.28 24.43 -12.00
N VAL A 16 23.09 25.31 -12.61
CA VAL A 16 24.44 24.95 -13.10
C VAL A 16 25.36 24.51 -11.95
N ARG A 17 25.26 25.14 -10.77
CA ARG A 17 26.09 24.82 -9.61
C ARG A 17 25.76 23.44 -9.01
N MET A 18 24.49 23.04 -8.98
CA MET A 18 24.07 21.69 -8.53
C MET A 18 24.50 20.56 -9.51
N GLY A 19 24.46 20.80 -10.82
CA GLY A 19 24.89 19.82 -11.83
C GLY A 19 26.38 19.49 -11.81
N ILE A 20 27.22 20.39 -11.27
CA ILE A 20 28.66 20.20 -11.12
C ILE A 20 28.98 19.47 -9.80
N LEU A 21 28.33 19.87 -8.69
CA LEU A 21 28.46 19.22 -7.38
C LEU A 21 28.08 17.73 -7.43
N THR A 22 26.98 17.37 -8.10
CA THR A 22 26.53 15.98 -8.26
C THR A 22 27.50 15.12 -9.09
N LYS A 23 28.17 15.70 -10.10
CA LYS A 23 29.23 15.01 -10.87
C LYS A 23 30.52 14.81 -10.06
N ILE A 24 30.87 15.76 -9.19
CA ILE A 24 32.04 15.63 -8.30
C ILE A 24 31.77 14.57 -7.22
N LEU A 25 30.59 14.58 -6.59
CA LEU A 25 30.21 13.58 -5.58
C LEU A 25 30.27 12.14 -6.15
N ARG A 26 29.74 11.93 -7.36
CA ARG A 26 29.83 10.61 -8.03
C ARG A 26 31.26 10.17 -8.34
N ARG A 27 32.18 11.09 -8.65
CA ARG A 27 33.60 10.73 -8.88
C ARG A 27 34.32 10.35 -7.58
N CYS A 28 34.06 11.05 -6.48
CA CYS A 28 34.62 10.67 -5.17
C CYS A 28 34.09 9.32 -4.68
N LEU A 29 32.78 9.05 -4.84
CA LEU A 29 32.19 7.77 -4.44
C LEU A 29 32.78 6.57 -5.22
N TRP A 30 33.09 6.77 -6.50
CA TRP A 30 33.69 5.73 -7.35
C TRP A 30 35.17 5.48 -7.03
N LEU A 31 35.93 6.51 -6.69
CA LEU A 31 37.34 6.38 -6.26
C LEU A 31 37.48 5.65 -4.91
N CYS A 32 36.59 5.91 -3.94
CA CYS A 32 36.58 5.15 -2.68
C CYS A 32 36.26 3.67 -2.87
N LEU A 33 35.44 3.31 -3.87
CA LEU A 33 35.04 1.93 -4.13
C LEU A 33 36.15 1.11 -4.84
N VAL A 34 37.06 1.77 -5.56
CA VAL A 34 38.23 1.14 -6.20
C VAL A 34 39.40 0.95 -5.22
N LEU A 35 39.58 1.85 -4.24
CA LEU A 35 40.66 1.75 -3.25
C LEU A 35 40.48 0.65 -2.18
N VAL A 36 39.25 0.20 -1.94
CA VAL A 36 38.95 -0.88 -0.97
C VAL A 36 39.15 -2.28 -1.59
N LEU A 37 39.16 -2.39 -2.93
CA LEU A 37 39.31 -3.67 -3.65
C LEU A 37 40.76 -4.01 -4.04
N SER A 38 41.74 -3.18 -3.68
CA SER A 38 43.15 -3.37 -4.05
C SER A 38 44.10 -3.74 -2.90
N VAL A 39 43.59 -4.14 -1.73
CA VAL A 39 44.42 -4.43 -0.53
C VAL A 39 44.54 -5.93 -0.19
N TRP A 40 43.63 -6.80 -0.67
CA TRP A 40 43.76 -8.25 -0.53
C TRP A 40 43.91 -8.95 -1.88
N ASN A 41 45.08 -8.76 -2.50
CA ASN A 41 45.70 -9.82 -3.28
C ASN A 41 47.23 -9.64 -3.29
N THR A 42 47.95 -10.76 -3.33
CA THR A 42 49.42 -10.87 -3.31
C THR A 42 50.15 -10.32 -2.07
N CYS A 43 50.39 -11.20 -1.11
CA CYS A 43 51.72 -11.28 -0.50
C CYS A 43 52.05 -12.76 -0.29
N ALA A 44 52.78 -13.33 -1.24
CA ALA A 44 53.21 -14.72 -1.23
C ALA A 44 54.74 -14.79 -1.20
N PHE A 45 55.24 -15.84 -0.54
CA PHE A 45 56.57 -16.40 -0.71
C PHE A 45 57.78 -15.61 -0.17
N SER A 46 58.43 -16.18 0.86
CA SER A 46 59.88 -16.40 0.79
C SER A 46 60.30 -17.56 1.72
N GLN A 47 60.95 -18.55 1.14
CA GLN A 47 61.48 -19.73 1.80
C GLN A 47 62.89 -19.43 2.34
N LYS A 48 63.24 -19.91 3.53
CA LYS A 48 64.66 -19.98 3.96
C LYS A 48 65.01 -21.38 4.42
N MET A 49 66.09 -21.90 3.83
CA MET A 49 66.52 -23.29 3.88
C MET A 49 67.45 -23.52 5.08
N GLY A 50 67.36 -24.70 5.70
CA GLY A 50 68.07 -25.06 6.92
C GLY A 50 68.16 -26.58 7.13
N GLU A 51 69.06 -27.20 6.36
CA GLU A 51 69.79 -28.44 6.66
C GLU A 51 70.24 -28.55 8.15
N TRP A 52 70.41 -29.69 8.83
CA TRP A 52 70.25 -31.15 8.57
C TRP A 52 69.33 -31.75 9.70
N ASN A 53 69.09 -33.05 9.93
CA ASN A 53 69.62 -34.33 9.43
C ASN A 53 68.59 -35.48 9.62
N TYR A 54 68.94 -36.71 9.23
CA TYR A 54 68.15 -37.93 9.44
C TYR A 54 68.30 -38.55 10.84
N HIS A 55 67.21 -39.09 11.39
CA HIS A 55 67.17 -40.44 11.97
C HIS A 55 65.71 -40.94 12.12
N GLN A 56 65.42 -42.13 11.61
CA GLN A 56 64.20 -42.87 11.98
C GLN A 56 64.38 -43.48 13.38
N GLN A 57 63.39 -43.31 14.26
CA GLN A 57 62.97 -44.33 15.24
C GLN A 57 61.71 -43.86 15.97
N GLN A 58 60.75 -44.77 16.12
CA GLN A 58 59.51 -44.56 16.88
C GLN A 58 59.62 -45.31 18.21
N PRO A 59 59.27 -44.67 19.34
CA PRO A 59 58.69 -45.40 20.45
C PRO A 59 57.39 -44.78 20.98
N THR A 60 56.39 -45.65 21.16
CA THR A 60 55.37 -45.68 22.23
C THR A 60 55.04 -44.43 23.06
N ASN A 61 53.75 -44.08 23.01
CA ASN A 61 52.89 -43.71 24.14
C ASN A 61 53.30 -42.56 25.07
N PHE A 62 52.67 -41.40 24.87
CA PHE A 62 52.14 -40.62 25.99
C PHE A 62 50.63 -40.42 25.82
N ILE A 63 49.85 -41.04 26.68
CA ILE A 63 48.43 -40.75 26.85
C ILE A 63 48.30 -39.64 27.89
N LEU A 64 47.83 -38.45 27.51
CA LEU A 64 46.77 -37.73 28.25
C LEU A 64 46.23 -36.52 27.46
N LYS A 65 44.93 -36.27 27.62
CA LYS A 65 44.22 -35.01 27.28
C LYS A 65 44.23 -34.54 25.81
N SER A 66 43.41 -35.20 24.99
CA SER A 66 42.83 -34.58 23.79
C SER A 66 41.34 -34.92 23.55
N GLN A 67 40.63 -35.48 24.55
CA GLN A 67 39.27 -36.02 24.38
C GLN A 67 38.16 -35.20 25.06
N ASP A 68 38.42 -33.91 25.35
CA ASP A 68 37.47 -32.96 25.94
C ASP A 68 37.26 -31.70 25.07
N ARG A 69 37.49 -31.79 23.75
CA ARG A 69 37.30 -30.65 22.80
C ARG A 69 36.42 -30.92 21.58
N GLU A 70 35.79 -32.09 21.48
CA GLU A 70 34.67 -32.35 20.53
C GLU A 70 33.34 -32.50 21.29
N LYS A 71 33.11 -31.62 22.27
CA LYS A 71 31.82 -31.47 22.95
C LYS A 71 31.34 -30.01 22.97
N GLU A 72 31.75 -29.22 21.97
CA GLU A 72 31.19 -27.91 21.72
C GLU A 72 29.80 -28.05 21.07
N ASN A 73 28.76 -27.89 21.90
CA ASN A 73 27.39 -27.55 21.49
C ASN A 73 26.77 -28.37 20.34
N LEU A 74 26.55 -29.68 20.56
CA LEU A 74 25.24 -30.24 20.18
C LEU A 74 24.16 -29.68 21.12
N VAL A 75 23.86 -28.39 20.98
CA VAL A 75 22.52 -27.89 21.32
C VAL A 75 21.60 -28.64 20.37
N SER A 76 20.79 -29.55 20.92
CA SER A 76 19.95 -30.45 20.12
C SER A 76 18.88 -29.63 19.42
N ARG A 77 19.19 -29.20 18.18
CA ARG A 77 18.36 -28.29 17.40
C ARG A 77 16.97 -28.89 17.25
N THR A 78 15.99 -28.06 17.56
CA THR A 78 14.58 -28.42 17.50
C THR A 78 14.07 -28.15 16.10
N GLN A 79 13.23 -29.05 15.57
CA GLN A 79 12.67 -28.93 14.24
C GLN A 79 11.22 -28.46 14.34
N LEU A 80 10.97 -27.22 13.95
CA LEU A 80 9.63 -26.64 13.89
C LEU A 80 9.10 -26.68 12.45
N ILE A 81 8.03 -27.44 12.24
CA ILE A 81 7.33 -27.52 10.95
C ILE A 81 5.98 -26.82 11.09
N LEU A 82 5.75 -25.80 10.27
CA LEU A 82 4.56 -24.97 10.32
C LEU A 82 3.71 -25.15 9.07
N ARG A 83 2.40 -25.29 9.25
CA ARG A 83 1.41 -25.43 8.18
C ARG A 83 0.22 -24.52 8.47
N ALA A 84 -0.34 -23.87 7.45
CA ALA A 84 -1.55 -23.08 7.60
C ALA A 84 -2.64 -23.58 6.64
N ARG A 85 -3.90 -23.44 7.05
CA ARG A 85 -5.09 -23.89 6.33
C ARG A 85 -6.15 -22.79 6.34
N LEU A 86 -7.01 -22.78 5.32
CA LEU A 86 -8.12 -21.82 5.23
C LEU A 86 -9.27 -22.17 6.19
N THR A 87 -9.43 -23.46 6.49
CA THR A 87 -10.48 -24.04 7.33
C THR A 87 -9.89 -25.21 8.14
N ASN A 88 -10.73 -25.90 8.93
CA ASN A 88 -10.39 -27.17 9.57
C ASN A 88 -10.22 -28.37 8.59
N SER A 89 -10.05 -28.12 7.28
CA SER A 89 -9.75 -29.17 6.29
C SER A 89 -8.35 -29.78 6.47
N ASN A 90 -7.96 -30.71 5.60
CA ASN A 90 -6.62 -31.27 5.53
C ASN A 90 -5.74 -30.67 4.42
N GLU A 91 -6.20 -29.62 3.74
CA GLU A 91 -5.44 -28.96 2.67
C GLU A 91 -4.60 -27.82 3.22
N ASP A 92 -3.28 -27.91 3.06
CA ASP A 92 -2.32 -26.90 3.51
C ASP A 92 -2.13 -25.82 2.41
N ILE A 93 -2.14 -24.54 2.80
CA ILE A 93 -1.96 -23.40 1.88
C ILE A 93 -0.54 -23.41 1.31
N VAL A 94 -0.44 -23.55 -0.01
CA VAL A 94 0.86 -23.74 -0.71
C VAL A 94 1.64 -22.46 -1.02
N LYS A 95 0.99 -21.28 -1.00
CA LYS A 95 1.62 -19.99 -1.37
C LYS A 95 0.94 -18.79 -0.73
N GLY A 96 1.69 -17.69 -0.59
CA GLY A 96 1.17 -16.41 -0.09
C GLY A 96 1.07 -16.30 1.43
N LEU A 97 1.59 -17.27 2.17
CA LEU A 97 1.79 -17.15 3.61
C LEU A 97 3.07 -16.37 3.89
N ILE A 98 3.04 -15.52 4.92
CA ILE A 98 4.23 -14.95 5.53
C ILE A 98 4.28 -15.38 7.00
N TRP A 99 5.29 -16.18 7.33
CA TRP A 99 5.57 -16.68 8.66
C TRP A 99 6.60 -15.79 9.34
N ARG A 100 6.36 -15.47 10.61
CA ARG A 100 7.29 -14.72 11.46
C ARG A 100 7.39 -15.41 12.82
N VAL A 101 8.61 -15.73 13.24
CA VAL A 101 8.92 -16.33 14.54
C VAL A 101 9.61 -15.28 15.39
N TYR A 102 9.07 -15.02 16.57
CA TYR A 102 9.57 -14.04 17.52
C TYR A 102 10.02 -14.69 18.84
N ALA A 103 10.96 -14.05 19.53
CA ALA A 103 11.23 -14.35 20.93
C ALA A 103 10.04 -13.92 21.81
N PRO A 104 9.77 -14.61 22.93
CA PRO A 104 8.58 -14.39 23.76
C PRO A 104 8.74 -13.26 24.77
N ILE A 105 9.92 -12.66 24.86
CA ILE A 105 10.27 -11.55 25.76
C ILE A 105 10.50 -10.31 24.91
N LEU A 106 9.96 -9.16 25.35
CA LEU A 106 10.16 -7.88 24.66
C LEU A 106 11.64 -7.45 24.69
N GLY A 107 12.10 -6.90 23.57
CA GLY A 107 13.41 -6.29 23.44
C GLY A 107 13.49 -4.89 24.03
N VAL A 108 14.66 -4.27 23.89
CA VAL A 108 14.97 -2.91 24.39
C VAL A 108 14.08 -1.83 23.75
N ASP A 109 13.55 -2.09 22.56
CA ASP A 109 12.62 -1.23 21.83
C ASP A 109 11.13 -1.46 22.19
N ASN A 110 10.87 -2.27 23.22
CA ASN A 110 9.55 -2.70 23.68
C ASN A 110 8.72 -3.43 22.60
N LYS A 111 9.39 -4.12 21.66
CA LYS A 111 8.78 -5.01 20.66
C LYS A 111 9.28 -6.43 20.83
N LEU A 112 8.57 -7.40 20.25
CA LEU A 112 9.03 -8.78 20.20
C LEU A 112 10.19 -8.91 19.19
N PRO A 113 11.38 -9.41 19.57
CA PRO A 113 12.50 -9.60 18.66
C PRO A 113 12.16 -10.64 17.57
N LEU A 114 12.29 -10.29 16.30
CA LEU A 114 12.12 -11.21 15.18
C LEU A 114 13.34 -12.14 15.08
N ILE A 115 13.10 -13.44 15.16
CA ILE A 115 14.12 -14.50 15.09
C ILE A 115 14.24 -15.06 13.66
N ALA A 116 13.10 -15.32 13.02
CA ALA A 116 13.07 -15.87 11.66
C ALA A 116 11.83 -15.43 10.88
N THR A 117 11.94 -15.43 9.55
CA THR A 117 10.83 -15.15 8.63
C THR A 117 10.88 -16.11 7.44
N TYR A 118 9.72 -16.45 6.88
CA TYR A 118 9.63 -17.27 5.66
C TYR A 118 8.38 -16.90 4.86
N GLU A 119 8.50 -16.82 3.53
CA GLU A 119 7.41 -16.53 2.60
C GLU A 119 7.18 -17.72 1.67
N GLY A 120 5.93 -18.19 1.55
CA GLY A 120 5.60 -19.35 0.73
C GLY A 120 4.38 -20.12 1.20
N GLY A 121 4.54 -21.44 1.31
CA GLY A 121 3.57 -22.37 1.91
C GLY A 121 4.03 -22.80 3.30
N SER A 122 4.08 -24.11 3.56
CA SER A 122 4.61 -24.66 4.82
C SER A 122 6.05 -24.23 5.11
N ALA A 123 6.33 -23.81 6.34
CA ALA A 123 7.67 -23.37 6.78
C ALA A 123 8.39 -24.43 7.61
N HIS A 124 9.72 -24.39 7.59
CA HIS A 124 10.59 -25.26 8.37
C HIS A 124 11.66 -24.40 9.05
N PHE A 125 11.82 -24.51 10.37
CA PHE A 125 12.81 -23.77 11.14
C PHE A 125 13.57 -24.72 12.07
N ASP A 126 14.90 -24.61 12.06
CA ASP A 126 15.76 -25.22 13.08
C ASP A 126 16.02 -24.17 14.17
N LEU A 127 15.49 -24.38 15.37
CA LEU A 127 15.54 -23.42 16.48
C LEU A 127 16.20 -24.03 17.72
N GLU A 128 16.72 -23.18 18.61
CA GLU A 128 17.16 -23.61 19.93
C GLU A 128 15.96 -24.03 20.80
N PRO A 129 16.17 -24.83 21.85
CA PRO A 129 15.10 -25.14 22.80
C PRO A 129 14.68 -23.88 23.56
N GLY A 130 13.38 -23.59 23.61
CA GLY A 130 12.86 -22.36 24.20
C GLY A 130 11.41 -22.06 23.84
N GLY A 131 10.86 -21.00 24.43
CA GLY A 131 9.56 -20.46 24.05
C GLY A 131 9.68 -19.54 22.82
N TYR A 132 8.67 -19.51 21.96
CA TYR A 132 8.57 -18.65 20.79
C TYR A 132 7.14 -18.22 20.53
N ILE A 133 6.96 -17.09 19.84
CA ILE A 133 5.68 -16.62 19.32
C ILE A 133 5.71 -16.73 17.80
N VAL A 134 4.84 -17.57 17.25
CA VAL A 134 4.71 -17.78 15.81
C VAL A 134 3.48 -17.02 15.32
N HIS A 135 3.69 -16.13 14.36
CA HIS A 135 2.65 -15.41 13.64
C HIS A 135 2.65 -15.83 12.16
N VAL A 136 1.48 -16.01 11.59
CA VAL A 136 1.27 -16.27 10.16
C VAL A 136 0.22 -15.34 9.61
N SER A 137 0.47 -14.76 8.43
CA SER A 137 -0.47 -13.92 7.69
C SER A 137 -0.68 -14.43 6.26
N PHE A 138 -1.93 -14.38 5.79
CA PHE A 138 -2.39 -14.69 4.43
C PHE A 138 -3.24 -13.52 3.91
N GLY A 139 -2.60 -12.50 3.36
CA GLY A 139 -3.23 -11.18 3.20
C GLY A 139 -3.56 -10.59 4.57
N HIS A 140 -4.82 -10.22 4.82
CA HIS A 140 -5.26 -9.63 6.09
C HIS A 140 -5.81 -10.67 7.08
N ALA A 141 -5.95 -11.94 6.68
CA ALA A 141 -6.18 -13.03 7.63
C ALA A 141 -4.86 -13.38 8.34
N SER A 142 -4.87 -13.49 9.67
CA SER A 142 -3.70 -13.88 10.45
C SER A 142 -4.04 -14.73 11.67
N ALA A 143 -3.04 -15.45 12.15
CA ALA A 143 -3.12 -16.23 13.38
C ALA A 143 -1.79 -16.18 14.13
N MET A 144 -1.86 -16.26 15.47
CA MET A 144 -0.69 -16.24 16.36
C MET A 144 -0.79 -17.37 17.38
N HIS A 145 0.29 -18.10 17.59
CA HIS A 145 0.40 -19.12 18.64
C HIS A 145 1.72 -18.98 19.41
N HIS A 146 1.65 -19.11 20.73
CA HIS A 146 2.84 -19.42 21.52
C HIS A 146 3.18 -20.90 21.36
N ILE A 147 4.47 -21.21 21.24
CA ILE A 147 5.00 -22.56 21.21
C ILE A 147 6.18 -22.66 22.17
N ASN A 148 6.38 -23.84 22.75
CA ASN A 148 7.60 -24.16 23.50
C ASN A 148 8.26 -25.36 22.80
N LEU A 149 9.56 -25.28 22.59
CA LEU A 149 10.37 -26.28 21.92
C LEU A 149 11.33 -26.93 22.91
N GLU A 150 11.19 -28.24 23.10
CA GLU A 150 12.05 -29.04 23.98
C GLU A 150 13.31 -29.54 23.23
N SER A 151 14.37 -29.86 23.97
CA SER A 151 15.66 -30.27 23.39
C SER A 151 15.54 -31.46 22.43
N GLY A 152 15.91 -31.28 21.16
CA GLY A 152 15.80 -32.28 20.10
C GLY A 152 14.37 -32.58 19.63
N GLN A 153 13.37 -31.80 20.05
CA GLN A 153 11.97 -32.02 19.66
C GLN A 153 11.76 -31.72 18.18
N ARG A 154 10.97 -32.57 17.52
CA ARG A 154 10.35 -32.27 16.22
C ARG A 154 8.88 -31.95 16.41
N LEU A 155 8.51 -30.68 16.33
CA LEU A 155 7.15 -30.19 16.49
C LEU A 155 6.52 -29.86 15.13
N VAL A 156 5.32 -30.39 14.87
CA VAL A 156 4.48 -29.97 13.75
C VAL A 156 3.31 -29.17 14.31
N LYS A 157 3.14 -27.92 13.86
CA LYS A 157 2.03 -27.05 14.27
C LYS A 157 1.21 -26.62 13.07
N ASN A 158 -0.07 -26.94 13.11
CA ASN A 158 -1.07 -26.48 12.15
C ASN A 158 -1.74 -25.21 12.67
N PHE A 159 -2.01 -24.28 11.77
CA PHE A 159 -2.76 -23.05 11.99
C PHE A 159 -4.00 -23.08 11.10
N ASN A 160 -5.19 -22.98 11.67
CA ASN A 160 -6.35 -22.58 10.90
C ASN A 160 -6.38 -21.04 10.89
N LEU A 161 -6.53 -20.44 9.70
CA LEU A 161 -6.64 -18.99 9.54
C LEU A 161 -8.09 -18.52 9.48
N ASP A 162 -9.04 -19.46 9.34
CA ASP A 162 -10.45 -19.21 9.06
C ASP A 162 -10.62 -18.15 7.97
N ALA A 163 -9.88 -18.29 6.86
CA ALA A 163 -9.69 -17.24 5.87
C ALA A 163 -10.56 -17.44 4.64
N GLY A 164 -11.21 -16.37 4.19
CA GLY A 164 -11.97 -16.30 2.94
C GLY A 164 -11.37 -15.28 1.97
N GLY A 165 -11.87 -15.28 0.75
CA GLY A 165 -11.61 -14.26 -0.26
C GLY A 165 -12.85 -13.42 -0.53
N ILE A 166 -12.67 -12.14 -0.86
CA ILE A 166 -13.72 -11.32 -1.46
C ILE A 166 -13.25 -10.75 -2.80
N ILE A 167 -14.19 -10.63 -3.73
CA ILE A 167 -14.04 -9.91 -4.99
C ILE A 167 -15.12 -8.84 -5.04
N LEU A 168 -14.70 -7.59 -5.25
CA LEU A 168 -15.60 -6.43 -5.27
C LEU A 168 -15.72 -5.89 -6.68
N ASN A 169 -16.95 -5.63 -7.09
CA ASN A 169 -17.30 -5.04 -8.39
C ASN A 169 -18.28 -3.88 -8.17
N GLY A 170 -18.38 -3.02 -9.17
CA GLY A 170 -19.40 -1.97 -9.23
C GLY A 170 -20.17 -2.05 -10.53
N THR A 171 -21.40 -1.54 -10.53
CA THR A 171 -22.25 -1.33 -11.71
C THR A 171 -22.90 0.05 -11.61
N LEU A 172 -23.53 0.50 -12.69
CA LEU A 172 -24.46 1.62 -12.67
C LEU A 172 -25.87 1.09 -12.95
N LEU A 173 -26.90 1.73 -12.38
CA LEU A 173 -28.30 1.39 -12.62
C LEU A 173 -28.66 1.39 -14.12
N ASN A 174 -28.06 2.31 -14.89
CA ASN A 174 -28.05 2.32 -16.35
C ASN A 174 -26.61 2.56 -16.85
N GLY A 175 -26.30 2.15 -18.08
CA GLY A 175 -24.99 2.43 -18.69
C GLY A 175 -23.87 1.48 -18.25
N MET A 176 -22.61 1.94 -18.32
CA MET A 176 -21.42 1.17 -17.96
C MET A 176 -20.52 1.97 -17.02
N VAL A 177 -20.04 1.33 -15.97
CA VAL A 177 -19.17 1.98 -14.97
C VAL A 177 -17.74 2.10 -15.49
N ASN A 178 -17.08 3.23 -15.24
CA ASN A 178 -15.64 3.37 -15.47
C ASN A 178 -14.85 2.75 -14.31
N GLU A 179 -14.40 1.50 -14.47
CA GLU A 179 -13.62 0.76 -13.45
C GLU A 179 -12.38 1.50 -12.91
N LYS A 180 -11.81 2.45 -13.69
CA LYS A 180 -10.65 3.24 -13.25
C LYS A 180 -11.00 4.20 -12.11
N GLU A 181 -12.25 4.62 -12.04
CA GLU A 181 -12.80 5.54 -11.03
C GLU A 181 -13.47 4.79 -9.86
N LEU A 182 -13.66 3.47 -9.95
CA LEU A 182 -14.17 2.65 -8.84
C LEU A 182 -13.07 2.34 -7.82
N ARG A 183 -13.32 2.65 -6.55
CA ARG A 183 -12.54 2.17 -5.41
C ARG A 183 -13.43 1.61 -4.31
N PHE A 184 -12.89 0.70 -3.53
CA PHE A 184 -13.57 0.17 -2.36
C PHE A 184 -12.72 0.35 -1.10
N THR A 185 -13.41 0.60 0.01
CA THR A 185 -12.84 0.63 1.36
C THR A 185 -13.59 -0.41 2.19
N ILE A 186 -12.83 -1.26 2.90
CA ILE A 186 -13.33 -2.34 3.74
C ILE A 186 -13.04 -1.95 5.20
N TYR A 187 -14.07 -2.04 6.03
CA TYR A 187 -14.04 -1.69 7.45
C TYR A 187 -14.37 -2.93 8.29
N GLU A 188 -13.78 -3.00 9.48
CA GLU A 188 -14.16 -3.95 10.51
C GLU A 188 -15.55 -3.59 11.07
N ASP A 189 -16.40 -4.60 11.29
CA ASP A 189 -17.74 -4.40 11.86
C ASP A 189 -17.63 -4.20 13.38
N GLU A 190 -17.69 -2.93 13.82
CA GLU A 190 -18.08 -2.60 15.21
C GLU A 190 -18.46 -1.12 15.47
N ARG A 191 -18.30 -0.17 14.53
CA ARG A 191 -18.64 1.25 14.75
C ARG A 191 -19.25 1.95 13.54
N GLU A 192 -20.42 2.55 13.75
CA GLU A 192 -21.22 3.30 12.78
C GLU A 192 -20.69 4.74 12.51
N ASN A 193 -19.40 5.01 12.72
CA ASN A 193 -18.84 6.35 12.60
C ASN A 193 -17.44 6.34 11.96
N ASP A 194 -17.22 7.24 11.00
CA ASP A 194 -16.18 7.12 9.96
C ASP A 194 -14.73 7.12 10.50
N ASP A 195 -13.81 6.64 9.66
CA ASP A 195 -12.36 6.47 9.89
C ASP A 195 -11.87 5.50 10.99
N THR A 196 -12.66 5.15 12.02
CA THR A 196 -12.20 4.16 13.03
C THR A 196 -12.55 2.73 12.60
N GLY A 197 -11.56 1.98 12.08
CA GLY A 197 -11.71 0.55 11.74
C GLY A 197 -11.47 0.20 10.27
N VAL A 198 -10.85 1.08 9.47
CA VAL A 198 -10.44 0.77 8.09
C VAL A 198 -9.44 -0.40 8.10
N ILE A 199 -9.81 -1.52 7.49
CA ILE A 199 -8.92 -2.67 7.26
C ILE A 199 -8.07 -2.43 6.00
N LEU A 200 -8.72 -1.98 4.93
CA LEU A 200 -8.09 -1.77 3.63
C LEU A 200 -8.86 -0.74 2.81
N SER A 201 -8.18 0.28 2.32
CA SER A 201 -8.73 1.31 1.44
C SER A 201 -8.16 1.23 0.01
N ASN A 202 -8.75 1.98 -0.92
CA ASN A 202 -8.28 2.08 -2.32
C ASN A 202 -8.18 0.72 -3.03
N VAL A 203 -9.04 -0.24 -2.66
CA VAL A 203 -9.17 -1.54 -3.32
C VAL A 203 -9.71 -1.32 -4.73
N LYS A 204 -9.13 -2.02 -5.71
CA LYS A 204 -9.58 -1.99 -7.11
C LYS A 204 -10.68 -3.03 -7.35
N PRO A 205 -11.56 -2.82 -8.34
CA PRO A 205 -12.50 -3.85 -8.76
C PRO A 205 -11.79 -5.15 -9.17
N GLN A 206 -12.51 -6.27 -9.15
CA GLN A 206 -12.06 -7.61 -9.57
C GLN A 206 -10.82 -8.17 -8.81
N SER A 207 -10.39 -7.49 -7.75
CA SER A 207 -9.19 -7.86 -6.97
C SER A 207 -9.55 -8.76 -5.79
N ILE A 208 -8.86 -9.90 -5.65
CA ILE A 208 -9.07 -10.83 -4.53
C ILE A 208 -8.43 -10.29 -3.25
N VAL A 209 -9.24 -9.76 -2.34
CA VAL A 209 -8.82 -9.43 -0.97
C VAL A 209 -9.02 -10.65 -0.08
N ARG A 210 -8.00 -11.03 0.70
CA ARG A 210 -8.08 -12.12 1.67
C ARG A 210 -8.34 -11.54 3.05
N LEU A 211 -9.42 -11.99 3.69
CA LEU A 211 -9.89 -11.56 5.00
C LEU A 211 -10.09 -12.78 5.90
N LYS A 212 -10.19 -12.55 7.20
CA LYS A 212 -10.69 -13.57 8.14
C LYS A 212 -12.19 -13.77 7.92
N THR A 213 -12.74 -14.87 8.42
CA THR A 213 -14.18 -15.09 8.54
C THR A 213 -14.76 -14.06 9.50
N GLY A 214 -15.85 -13.43 9.10
CA GLY A 214 -16.47 -12.35 9.86
C GLY A 214 -17.46 -11.53 9.02
N HIS A 215 -18.03 -10.52 9.67
CA HIS A 215 -18.83 -9.49 9.02
C HIS A 215 -17.98 -8.25 8.78
N TYR A 216 -18.23 -7.58 7.66
CA TYR A 216 -17.48 -6.39 7.24
C TYR A 216 -18.41 -5.39 6.57
N HIS A 217 -18.12 -4.11 6.74
CA HIS A 217 -18.76 -3.04 5.97
C HIS A 217 -17.86 -2.65 4.79
N ILE A 218 -18.48 -2.40 3.64
CA ILE A 218 -17.81 -1.92 2.44
C ILE A 218 -18.43 -0.59 2.04
N ALA A 219 -17.57 0.40 1.77
CA ALA A 219 -17.92 1.56 0.97
C ALA A 219 -17.33 1.38 -0.44
N SER A 220 -18.18 1.43 -1.46
CA SER A 220 -17.78 1.60 -2.85
C SER A 220 -17.88 3.08 -3.21
N HIS A 221 -16.80 3.64 -3.74
CA HIS A 221 -16.71 5.02 -4.22
C HIS A 221 -16.59 4.98 -5.74
N TYR A 222 -17.38 5.79 -6.44
CA TYR A 222 -17.26 5.99 -7.88
C TYR A 222 -16.85 7.45 -8.14
N GLY A 223 -15.62 7.65 -8.62
CA GLY A 223 -14.98 8.96 -8.61
C GLY A 223 -14.62 9.43 -7.19
N SER A 224 -14.46 10.74 -7.02
CA SER A 224 -13.85 11.34 -5.82
C SER A 224 -14.74 12.34 -5.07
N ILE A 225 -16.05 12.37 -5.33
CA ILE A 225 -16.99 13.37 -4.77
C ILE A 225 -18.02 12.66 -3.87
N ASN A 226 -19.24 12.42 -4.34
CA ASN A 226 -20.37 12.00 -3.51
C ASN A 226 -21.04 10.67 -3.91
N ALA A 227 -20.67 10.05 -5.03
CA ALA A 227 -21.17 8.74 -5.43
C ALA A 227 -20.54 7.63 -4.57
N ILE A 228 -21.17 7.34 -3.43
CA ILE A 228 -20.73 6.36 -2.44
C ILE A 228 -21.89 5.42 -2.09
N VAL A 229 -21.68 4.12 -2.27
CA VAL A 229 -22.64 3.06 -1.93
C VAL A 229 -22.05 2.20 -0.82
N ARG A 230 -22.81 1.95 0.25
CA ARG A 230 -22.39 1.13 1.39
C ARG A 230 -23.16 -0.20 1.42
N SER A 231 -22.47 -1.28 1.79
CA SER A 231 -23.08 -2.61 1.96
C SER A 231 -22.36 -3.43 3.02
N ASN A 232 -23.10 -4.30 3.71
CA ASN A 232 -22.58 -5.22 4.71
C ASN A 232 -22.40 -6.59 4.05
N ILE A 233 -21.28 -7.27 4.34
CA ILE A 233 -20.98 -8.58 3.78
C ILE A 233 -20.56 -9.58 4.86
N GLN A 234 -20.73 -10.86 4.56
CA GLN A 234 -20.16 -11.96 5.33
C GLN A 234 -19.06 -12.65 4.52
N VAL A 235 -17.91 -12.85 5.16
CA VAL A 235 -16.81 -13.65 4.62
C VAL A 235 -16.85 -15.02 5.27
N ASP A 236 -16.95 -16.06 4.45
CA ASP A 236 -16.88 -17.46 4.88
C ASP A 236 -15.49 -18.04 4.64
N SER A 237 -15.01 -18.86 5.57
CA SER A 237 -13.72 -19.55 5.43
C SER A 237 -13.72 -20.52 4.24
N GLY A 238 -12.61 -20.54 3.50
CA GLY A 238 -12.41 -21.40 2.34
C GLY A 238 -13.24 -21.06 1.09
N LYS A 239 -14.04 -19.99 1.11
CA LYS A 239 -14.83 -19.52 -0.05
C LYS A 239 -14.26 -18.23 -0.64
N ILE A 240 -14.70 -17.90 -1.85
CA ILE A 240 -14.61 -16.56 -2.43
C ILE A 240 -16.04 -16.02 -2.51
N THR A 241 -16.30 -14.88 -1.87
CA THR A 241 -17.56 -14.14 -1.97
C THR A 241 -17.40 -13.03 -3.00
N GLU A 242 -18.22 -13.05 -4.06
CA GLU A 242 -18.26 -11.97 -5.06
C GLU A 242 -19.42 -11.02 -4.73
N VAL A 243 -19.15 -9.71 -4.77
CA VAL A 243 -20.09 -8.66 -4.36
C VAL A 243 -20.06 -7.55 -5.39
N THR A 244 -21.22 -7.23 -5.96
CA THR A 244 -21.39 -6.14 -6.93
C THR A 244 -22.27 -5.06 -6.28
N LEU A 245 -21.78 -3.82 -6.23
CA LEU A 245 -22.51 -2.68 -5.70
C LEU A 245 -23.00 -1.80 -6.86
N GLU A 246 -24.31 -1.51 -6.89
CA GLU A 246 -24.93 -0.66 -7.91
C GLU A 246 -24.89 0.80 -7.49
N HIS A 247 -24.28 1.64 -8.31
CA HIS A 247 -24.23 3.09 -8.16
C HIS A 247 -25.35 3.76 -8.96
N GLN A 248 -25.85 4.88 -8.42
CA GLN A 248 -26.70 5.82 -9.15
C GLN A 248 -25.90 7.10 -9.36
N ALA A 249 -25.27 7.21 -10.53
CA ALA A 249 -24.27 8.24 -10.82
C ALA A 249 -24.00 8.41 -12.32
N ALA A 250 -23.41 9.54 -12.71
CA ALA A 250 -22.91 9.77 -14.07
C ALA A 250 -21.67 10.67 -14.09
N GLN A 251 -20.92 10.64 -15.19
CA GLN A 251 -19.83 11.55 -15.44
C GLN A 251 -20.36 12.86 -16.05
N ILE A 252 -20.05 13.98 -15.41
CA ILE A 252 -20.45 15.32 -15.82
C ILE A 252 -19.21 16.10 -16.25
N VAL A 253 -19.32 16.82 -17.38
CA VAL A 253 -18.28 17.73 -17.86
C VAL A 253 -18.79 19.16 -17.85
N LEU A 254 -18.30 19.97 -16.91
CA LEU A 254 -18.65 21.39 -16.80
C LEU A 254 -17.80 22.25 -17.72
N LYS A 255 -18.43 23.22 -18.40
CA LYS A 255 -17.75 24.26 -19.18
C LYS A 255 -18.53 25.59 -19.17
N LEU A 256 -17.82 26.71 -19.04
CA LEU A 256 -18.39 28.05 -19.12
C LEU A 256 -18.13 28.60 -20.52
N VAL A 257 -19.17 28.98 -21.27
CA VAL A 257 -19.09 29.35 -22.68
C VAL A 257 -19.69 30.73 -22.94
N ARG A 258 -19.22 31.44 -23.98
CA ARG A 258 -19.81 32.76 -24.35
C ARG A 258 -21.21 32.64 -24.97
N GLN A 259 -21.46 31.53 -25.66
CA GLN A 259 -22.68 31.19 -26.36
C GLN A 259 -22.81 29.66 -26.39
N GLU A 260 -24.02 29.15 -26.58
CA GLU A 260 -24.24 27.70 -26.69
C GLU A 260 -23.37 27.07 -27.78
N GLY A 261 -22.79 25.89 -27.48
CA GLY A 261 -21.83 25.21 -28.35
C GLY A 261 -20.47 25.91 -28.54
N GLY A 262 -20.20 27.02 -27.84
CA GLY A 262 -18.93 27.73 -27.90
C GLY A 262 -17.77 27.06 -27.15
N GLU A 263 -16.57 27.62 -27.32
CA GLU A 263 -15.39 27.20 -26.57
C GLU A 263 -15.48 27.57 -25.08
N ALA A 264 -14.84 26.76 -24.24
CA ALA A 264 -14.79 26.97 -22.81
C ALA A 264 -13.85 28.13 -22.42
N LEU A 265 -14.29 28.97 -21.49
CA LEU A 265 -13.51 30.07 -20.95
C LEU A 265 -12.45 29.55 -19.96
N ALA A 266 -11.19 29.81 -20.27
CA ALA A 266 -10.06 29.62 -19.36
C ALA A 266 -10.21 30.47 -18.08
N ASP A 267 -9.45 30.09 -17.05
CA ASP A 267 -9.41 30.75 -15.74
C ASP A 267 -10.78 30.87 -15.05
N THR A 268 -11.65 29.87 -15.27
CA THR A 268 -12.95 29.74 -14.60
C THR A 268 -12.80 28.96 -13.30
N SER A 269 -13.20 29.58 -12.19
CA SER A 269 -13.35 28.93 -10.88
C SER A 269 -14.75 28.33 -10.79
N TRP A 270 -14.83 27.08 -10.37
CA TRP A 270 -16.05 26.31 -10.23
C TRP A 270 -16.32 25.99 -8.77
N SER A 271 -17.57 26.16 -8.36
CA SER A 271 -18.13 25.62 -7.13
C SER A 271 -19.41 24.88 -7.50
N ILE A 272 -19.54 23.61 -7.08
CA ILE A 272 -20.72 22.79 -7.32
C ILE A 272 -21.43 22.64 -5.98
N THR A 273 -22.73 22.93 -5.93
CA THR A 273 -23.55 22.71 -4.75
C THR A 273 -24.61 21.64 -5.00
N ASN A 274 -25.09 21.02 -3.92
CA ASN A 274 -26.37 20.31 -3.93
C ASN A 274 -27.55 21.32 -4.05
N ASP A 275 -28.78 20.79 -4.09
CA ASP A 275 -30.03 21.55 -4.05
C ASP A 275 -30.21 22.43 -2.80
N SER A 276 -29.59 22.02 -1.69
CA SER A 276 -29.63 22.68 -0.38
C SER A 276 -28.64 23.85 -0.26
N GLY A 277 -27.75 24.02 -1.25
CA GLY A 277 -26.74 25.09 -1.30
C GLY A 277 -25.40 24.76 -0.65
N ASP A 278 -25.21 23.53 -0.14
CA ASP A 278 -23.93 23.07 0.39
C ASP A 278 -22.93 22.83 -0.75
N ILE A 279 -21.73 23.38 -0.62
CA ILE A 279 -20.64 23.17 -1.56
C ILE A 279 -20.10 21.74 -1.41
N ILE A 280 -20.18 20.96 -2.48
CA ILE A 280 -19.69 19.57 -2.53
C ILE A 280 -18.36 19.42 -3.26
N TYR A 281 -18.01 20.36 -4.14
CA TYR A 281 -16.76 20.33 -4.89
C TYR A 281 -16.37 21.72 -5.41
N GLU A 282 -15.07 22.05 -5.33
CA GLU A 282 -14.52 23.29 -5.88
C GLU A 282 -13.24 23.01 -6.67
N THR A 283 -13.04 23.73 -7.77
CA THR A 283 -11.84 23.61 -8.61
C THR A 283 -11.67 24.80 -9.56
N VAL A 284 -10.57 24.84 -10.33
CA VAL A 284 -10.32 25.85 -11.37
C VAL A 284 -9.96 25.15 -12.67
N GLY A 285 -10.65 25.48 -13.77
CA GLY A 285 -10.42 24.89 -15.08
C GLY A 285 -11.39 25.37 -16.16
N ALA A 286 -10.96 25.30 -17.42
CA ALA A 286 -11.85 25.56 -18.56
C ALA A 286 -12.90 24.44 -18.72
N TYR A 287 -12.43 23.19 -18.57
CA TYR A 287 -13.25 21.99 -18.52
C TYR A 287 -13.04 21.32 -17.16
N VAL A 288 -14.12 20.86 -16.53
CA VAL A 288 -14.04 20.05 -15.30
C VAL A 288 -14.81 18.76 -15.54
N SER A 289 -14.12 17.62 -15.57
CA SER A 289 -14.74 16.30 -15.60
C SER A 289 -14.84 15.77 -14.17
N LEU A 290 -16.03 15.36 -13.76
CA LEU A 290 -16.33 14.92 -12.41
C LEU A 290 -17.41 13.83 -12.43
N ILE A 291 -17.51 13.03 -11.37
CA ILE A 291 -18.56 12.01 -11.21
C ILE A 291 -19.41 12.42 -10.01
N LEU A 292 -20.72 12.46 -10.21
CA LEU A 292 -21.70 12.81 -9.20
C LEU A 292 -22.74 11.70 -9.05
N ALA A 293 -23.27 11.57 -7.84
CA ALA A 293 -24.48 10.79 -7.58
C ALA A 293 -25.68 11.39 -8.35
N GLU A 294 -26.69 10.57 -8.64
CA GLU A 294 -27.99 11.01 -9.15
C GLU A 294 -28.64 12.06 -8.21
N GLY A 295 -29.18 13.15 -8.77
CA GLY A 295 -29.73 14.27 -8.00
C GLY A 295 -29.69 15.61 -8.72
N GLU A 296 -30.14 16.66 -8.04
CA GLU A 296 -30.17 18.05 -8.51
C GLU A 296 -28.98 18.86 -7.97
N TYR A 297 -28.34 19.65 -8.84
CA TYR A 297 -27.12 20.38 -8.51
C TYR A 297 -27.12 21.79 -9.12
N ILE A 298 -26.30 22.68 -8.55
CA ILE A 298 -26.03 24.01 -9.09
C ILE A 298 -24.55 24.12 -9.42
N ALA A 299 -24.24 24.37 -10.70
CA ALA A 299 -22.89 24.72 -11.13
C ALA A 299 -22.70 26.24 -11.08
N ILE A 300 -21.84 26.72 -10.19
CA ILE A 300 -21.47 28.12 -10.04
C ILE A 300 -20.09 28.33 -10.68
N ALA A 301 -20.05 29.16 -11.72
CA ALA A 301 -18.86 29.47 -12.51
C ALA A 301 -18.48 30.95 -12.34
N LYS A 302 -17.36 31.23 -11.67
CA LYS A 302 -16.77 32.57 -11.59
C LYS A 302 -15.68 32.72 -12.64
N ASN A 303 -15.80 33.72 -13.51
CA ASN A 303 -14.76 34.12 -14.45
C ASN A 303 -14.51 35.61 -14.32
N LYS A 304 -13.29 35.98 -13.88
CA LYS A 304 -12.96 37.35 -13.45
C LYS A 304 -13.92 37.81 -12.35
N ASP A 305 -14.57 38.95 -12.54
CA ASP A 305 -15.49 39.59 -11.59
C ASP A 305 -16.96 39.16 -11.80
N GLN A 306 -17.24 38.28 -12.76
CA GLN A 306 -18.60 37.83 -13.08
C GLN A 306 -18.82 36.39 -12.61
N ILE A 307 -19.97 36.16 -11.98
CA ILE A 307 -20.41 34.85 -11.48
C ILE A 307 -21.67 34.44 -12.25
N TYR A 308 -21.67 33.21 -12.75
CA TYR A 308 -22.77 32.60 -13.48
C TYR A 308 -23.21 31.31 -12.76
N GLN A 309 -24.49 31.01 -12.78
CA GLN A 309 -25.06 29.79 -12.21
C GLN A 309 -25.92 29.03 -13.23
N LYS A 310 -25.95 27.71 -13.13
CA LYS A 310 -26.87 26.85 -13.86
C LYS A 310 -27.29 25.67 -12.98
N VAL A 311 -28.60 25.43 -12.88
CA VAL A 311 -29.16 24.22 -12.28
C VAL A 311 -29.10 23.08 -13.31
N PHE A 312 -28.75 21.88 -12.88
CA PHE A 312 -28.74 20.68 -13.72
C PHE A 312 -29.03 19.42 -12.89
N SER A 313 -29.68 18.46 -13.53
CA SER A 313 -29.94 17.13 -13.00
C SER A 313 -28.84 16.16 -13.42
N VAL A 314 -28.42 15.27 -12.54
CA VAL A 314 -27.59 14.10 -12.85
C VAL A 314 -28.50 12.89 -12.86
N ILE A 315 -28.51 12.13 -13.96
CA ILE A 315 -29.30 10.90 -14.12
C ILE A 315 -28.34 9.72 -14.25
N SER A 316 -28.55 8.65 -13.47
CA SER A 316 -27.61 7.51 -13.47
C SER A 316 -27.40 6.92 -14.86
N GLY A 317 -26.13 6.80 -15.26
CA GLY A 317 -25.71 6.25 -16.54
C GLY A 317 -25.78 7.19 -17.75
N HIS A 318 -26.18 8.45 -17.55
CA HIS A 318 -26.27 9.45 -18.60
C HIS A 318 -25.18 10.52 -18.43
N ASP A 319 -24.00 10.26 -19.01
CA ASP A 319 -22.89 11.21 -18.99
C ASP A 319 -23.22 12.47 -19.80
N GLU A 320 -22.98 13.67 -19.25
CA GLU A 320 -23.46 14.94 -19.85
C GLU A 320 -22.47 16.11 -19.80
N ASP A 321 -22.44 16.89 -20.89
CA ASP A 321 -21.66 18.12 -21.09
C ASP A 321 -22.47 19.37 -20.66
N ILE A 322 -22.37 19.77 -19.39
CA ILE A 322 -23.11 20.92 -18.84
C ILE A 322 -22.43 22.24 -19.24
N SER A 323 -23.02 22.90 -20.23
CA SER A 323 -22.63 24.25 -20.68
C SER A 323 -23.32 25.33 -19.84
N VAL A 324 -22.56 26.14 -19.12
CA VAL A 324 -23.02 27.38 -18.50
C VAL A 324 -22.77 28.52 -19.49
N VAL A 325 -23.80 29.26 -19.89
CA VAL A 325 -23.63 30.39 -20.82
C VAL A 325 -23.40 31.68 -20.05
N ALA A 326 -22.35 32.42 -20.42
CA ALA A 326 -21.98 33.71 -19.86
C ALA A 326 -22.93 34.83 -20.34
N ASN A 327 -24.19 34.80 -19.89
CA ASN A 327 -25.24 35.76 -20.24
C ASN A 327 -25.98 36.29 -19.00
N ALA A 328 -26.81 37.31 -19.19
CA ALA A 328 -27.54 37.98 -18.10
C ALA A 328 -28.62 37.12 -17.40
N ARG A 329 -29.05 35.97 -17.97
CA ARG A 329 -30.00 35.05 -17.30
C ARG A 329 -29.31 34.18 -16.26
N ASN A 330 -28.08 33.76 -16.57
CA ASN A 330 -27.28 32.91 -15.69
C ASN A 330 -26.45 33.74 -14.71
N MET A 331 -26.26 35.04 -14.96
CA MET A 331 -25.49 35.93 -14.09
C MET A 331 -26.16 36.10 -12.72
N LEU A 332 -25.42 35.82 -11.65
CA LEU A 332 -25.85 36.13 -10.30
C LEU A 332 -25.84 37.66 -10.12
N GLN A 333 -27.02 38.24 -9.88
CA GLN A 333 -27.13 39.62 -9.46
C GLN A 333 -26.75 39.73 -7.98
N ILE A 334 -25.51 40.15 -7.73
CA ILE A 334 -25.11 40.62 -6.41
C ILE A 334 -25.75 42.00 -6.25
N ASP A 335 -26.78 42.09 -5.42
CA ASP A 335 -27.38 43.37 -5.05
C ASP A 335 -26.41 44.07 -4.08
N GLU A 336 -25.63 45.03 -4.59
CA GLU A 336 -24.72 45.88 -3.79
C GLU A 336 -25.53 46.89 -2.95
N GLY A 337 -26.37 46.35 -2.06
CA GLY A 337 -27.43 47.03 -1.33
C GLY A 337 -27.14 47.30 0.14
N MET A 338 -25.88 47.55 0.54
CA MET A 338 -25.56 48.20 1.81
C MET A 338 -24.35 49.13 1.68
N ASN A 339 -24.59 50.42 1.94
CA ASN A 339 -23.66 51.54 1.92
C ASN A 339 -23.66 52.21 3.31
#